data_AF-A0A9D7Z468-F1
#
_entry.id   AF-A0A9D7Z468-F1
#
_cell.length_a   1.000
_cell.length_b   1.000
_cell.length_c   1.000
_cell.angle_alpha   90.00
_cell.angle_beta   90.00
_cell.angle_gamma   90.00
#
_symmetry.space_group_name_H-M   'P 1'
#
loop_
_entity.id
_entity.type
_entity.pdbx_description
1 polymer ?
#
loop_
_entity_poly.entity_id
_entity_poly.type
_entity_poly.pdbx_seq_one_letter_code
_entity_poly.pdbx_strand_id
1 'polypeptide(L)'
;MLITQPIAAETTQSIPAMPAGIDIGAGLIKMAIAGTRVRIPSKVVQVTDLEDDLKSPDGGYFFYQDGDRPDLIGKQFLVGSLADWKAPSTHVKLSDDPLLKTEYSLHTLLGGLATLPYRHEWNLYLVLSIHNPKLFKDALLGKISGSHLVAFNSKNNQPSLVNLNVSLIVPEGAGSYSYCVAAKPEPLIDRTAQAIATDFGTSTVIPTVFAPGGAIIHRQVLEVGGCVDLLSQIASDPELIQFLGTGKVANIEIIRQGIERGNFQYGTRNFNFRHIYAHHLTPWLKDRLRLAFKEISEWRDVAQSFVAWGGGVEMPGVSKILQSQGITPVPEGCWANALGLERISTGRLARVK
;
A
#
# COMPACT_ATOMS: atom_id res chain seq x y z
N MET A 1 -7.58 -35.54 25.49
CA MET A 1 -7.53 -36.01 24.10
C MET A 1 -8.87 -35.71 23.46
N LEU A 2 -8.97 -34.59 22.75
CA LEU A 2 -10.12 -34.25 21.92
C LEU A 2 -9.52 -33.59 20.67
N ILE A 3 -9.49 -34.41 19.63
CA ILE A 3 -9.10 -34.06 18.26
C ILE A 3 -10.25 -33.21 17.72
N THR A 4 -10.01 -31.93 17.48
CA THR A 4 -10.86 -31.15 16.58
C THR A 4 -10.10 -30.93 15.29
N GLN A 5 -10.66 -31.55 14.26
CA GLN A 5 -10.19 -31.70 12.90
C GLN A 5 -9.72 -30.39 12.25
N PRO A 6 -8.82 -30.45 11.25
CA PRO A 6 -8.59 -29.31 10.38
C PRO A 6 -9.91 -28.94 9.71
N ILE A 7 -10.23 -27.64 9.74
CA ILE A 7 -11.35 -27.04 9.02
C ILE A 7 -11.24 -27.49 7.56
N ALA A 8 -12.32 -28.07 7.06
CA ALA A 8 -12.41 -28.65 5.72
C ALA A 8 -11.87 -27.69 4.65
N ALA A 9 -11.14 -28.26 3.68
CA ALA A 9 -10.64 -27.52 2.54
C ALA A 9 -11.78 -26.75 1.85
N GLU A 10 -11.66 -25.42 1.77
CA GLU A 10 -12.40 -24.68 0.76
C GLU A 10 -11.87 -25.13 -0.59
N THR A 11 -12.71 -25.93 -1.27
CA THR A 11 -12.75 -26.23 -2.71
C THR A 11 -11.48 -26.01 -3.51
N THR A 12 -10.98 -27.09 -4.14
CA THR A 12 -10.25 -27.01 -5.41
C THR A 12 -10.97 -26.02 -6.33
N GLN A 13 -10.41 -24.84 -6.49
CA GLN A 13 -10.96 -23.83 -7.38
C GLN A 13 -10.82 -24.41 -8.80
N SER A 14 -11.83 -24.24 -9.66
CA SER A 14 -11.93 -24.98 -10.92
C SER A 14 -11.39 -24.31 -12.21
N ILE A 15 -10.65 -23.20 -12.32
CA ILE A 15 -10.72 -21.86 -11.71
C ILE A 15 -11.11 -20.87 -12.82
N PRO A 16 -12.16 -20.04 -12.67
CA PRO A 16 -12.22 -18.74 -13.31
C PRO A 16 -11.25 -17.77 -12.59
N ALA A 17 -10.34 -17.13 -13.32
CA ALA A 17 -9.36 -16.20 -12.75
C ALA A 17 -10.02 -15.16 -11.80
N MET A 18 -9.35 -14.84 -10.69
CA MET A 18 -9.82 -13.87 -9.70
C MET A 18 -9.29 -12.48 -10.05
N PRO A 19 -10.14 -11.47 -10.28
CA PRO A 19 -9.68 -10.12 -10.50
C PRO A 19 -9.05 -9.57 -9.20
N ALA A 20 -7.88 -8.96 -9.33
CA ALA A 20 -7.20 -8.31 -8.24
C ALA A 20 -6.56 -6.98 -8.64
N GLY A 21 -6.64 -6.02 -7.72
CA GLY A 21 -5.99 -4.71 -7.80
C GLY A 21 -4.92 -4.57 -6.74
N ILE A 22 -3.69 -4.24 -7.13
CA ILE A 22 -2.57 -4.13 -6.20
C ILE A 22 -1.90 -2.77 -6.32
N ASP A 23 -1.89 -2.05 -5.20
CA ASP A 23 -1.19 -0.80 -5.02
C ASP A 23 0.16 -1.05 -4.32
N ILE A 24 1.26 -0.93 -5.09
CA ILE A 24 2.63 -1.17 -4.61
C ILE A 24 3.18 0.10 -3.94
N GLY A 25 2.60 0.44 -2.79
CA GLY A 25 2.99 1.62 -2.01
C GLY A 25 4.36 1.47 -1.35
N ALA A 26 5.03 2.60 -1.12
CA ALA A 26 6.36 2.64 -0.50
C ALA A 26 6.35 2.24 0.99
N GLY A 27 5.29 2.60 1.73
CA GLY A 27 5.13 2.21 3.13
C GLY A 27 4.14 1.07 3.37
N LEU A 28 3.10 0.96 2.52
CA LEU A 28 2.05 -0.05 2.64
C LEU A 28 1.71 -0.65 1.28
N ILE A 29 1.69 -1.97 1.20
CA ILE A 29 1.11 -2.72 0.09
C ILE A 29 -0.36 -2.95 0.38
N LYS A 30 -1.20 -2.71 -0.63
CA LYS A 30 -2.65 -2.87 -0.52
C LYS A 30 -3.14 -3.70 -1.68
N MET A 31 -3.84 -4.78 -1.37
CA MET A 31 -4.42 -5.69 -2.34
C MET A 31 -5.91 -5.75 -2.14
N ALA A 32 -6.65 -5.63 -3.23
CA ALA A 32 -8.07 -5.94 -3.31
C ALA A 32 -8.22 -7.15 -4.23
N ILE A 33 -8.69 -8.28 -3.69
CA ILE A 33 -8.76 -9.58 -4.37
C ILE A 33 -10.17 -10.14 -4.22
N ALA A 34 -10.95 -10.12 -5.29
CA ALA A 34 -12.35 -10.55 -5.32
C ALA A 34 -13.18 -10.10 -4.09
N GLY A 35 -13.07 -8.82 -3.71
CA GLY A 35 -13.75 -8.21 -2.56
C GLY A 35 -13.02 -8.35 -1.22
N THR A 36 -11.95 -9.14 -1.15
CA THR A 36 -11.10 -9.26 0.03
C THR A 36 -10.01 -8.19 0.04
N ARG A 37 -9.77 -7.56 1.19
CA ARG A 37 -8.78 -6.49 1.34
C ARG A 37 -7.61 -6.96 2.20
N VAL A 38 -6.40 -6.83 1.68
CA VAL A 38 -5.16 -7.14 2.40
C VAL A 38 -4.28 -5.89 2.45
N ARG A 39 -3.76 -5.56 3.63
CA ARG A 39 -2.85 -4.45 3.83
C ARG A 39 -1.70 -4.91 4.71
N ILE A 40 -0.48 -4.76 4.20
CA ILE A 40 0.74 -5.11 4.92
C ILE A 40 1.77 -3.98 4.79
N PRO A 41 2.66 -3.79 5.78
CA PRO A 41 3.83 -2.93 5.62
C PRO A 41 4.72 -3.38 4.46
N SER A 42 5.24 -2.42 3.70
CA SER A 42 6.14 -2.65 2.57
C SER A 42 7.56 -2.95 3.04
N LYS A 43 7.73 -4.08 3.74
CA LYS A 43 8.97 -4.50 4.38
C LYS A 43 9.27 -5.95 4.06
N VAL A 44 10.55 -6.27 3.84
CA VAL A 44 11.00 -7.62 3.50
C VAL A 44 12.31 -7.95 4.21
N VAL A 45 12.45 -9.18 4.69
CA VAL A 45 13.74 -9.73 5.14
C VAL A 45 13.85 -11.17 4.68
N GLN A 46 14.99 -11.52 4.08
CA GLN A 46 15.32 -12.91 3.77
C GLN A 46 15.84 -13.59 5.04
N VAL A 47 15.43 -14.84 5.25
CA VAL A 47 15.81 -15.64 6.41
C VAL A 47 16.36 -16.99 5.95
N THR A 48 17.31 -17.53 6.72
CA THR A 48 17.91 -18.85 6.45
C THR A 48 17.16 -19.95 7.17
N ASP A 49 16.83 -19.73 8.44
CA ASP A 49 16.05 -20.65 9.26
C ASP A 49 15.02 -19.89 10.10
N LEU A 50 13.84 -20.50 10.23
CA LEU A 50 12.81 -20.13 11.18
C LEU A 50 12.54 -21.32 12.09
N GLU A 51 12.85 -21.12 13.36
CA GLU A 51 12.57 -22.10 14.42
C GLU A 51 11.12 -21.99 14.93
N ASP A 52 10.52 -20.80 14.79
CA ASP A 52 9.19 -20.48 15.32
C ASP A 52 8.14 -20.25 14.23
N ASP A 53 6.92 -20.73 14.47
CA ASP A 53 5.72 -20.36 13.71
C ASP A 53 5.33 -18.91 14.05
N LEU A 54 5.88 -17.94 13.32
CA LEU A 54 5.51 -16.54 13.46
C LEU A 54 4.18 -16.23 12.78
N LYS A 55 3.25 -15.60 13.51
CA LYS A 55 1.94 -15.17 12.99
C LYS A 55 1.72 -13.69 13.25
N SER A 56 1.24 -12.99 12.25
CA SER A 56 0.85 -11.59 12.35
C SER A 56 -0.33 -11.29 11.43
N PRO A 57 -1.27 -10.41 11.83
CA PRO A 57 -2.40 -10.03 10.97
C PRO A 57 -1.98 -9.27 9.70
N ASP A 58 -0.82 -8.62 9.71
CA ASP A 58 -0.31 -7.77 8.62
C ASP A 58 1.13 -8.11 8.23
N GLY A 59 1.53 -9.36 8.47
CA GLY A 59 2.85 -9.86 8.10
C GLY A 59 2.79 -11.35 7.75
N GLY A 60 3.58 -11.74 6.76
CA GLY A 60 3.52 -13.07 6.17
C GLY A 60 4.89 -13.71 6.05
N TYR A 61 4.93 -15.03 6.16
CA TYR A 61 6.09 -15.85 5.83
C TYR A 61 5.80 -16.65 4.57
N PHE A 62 6.80 -16.77 3.69
CA PHE A 62 6.74 -17.73 2.60
C PHE A 62 8.09 -18.37 2.30
N PHE A 63 8.05 -19.63 1.87
CA PHE A 63 9.14 -20.39 1.30
C PHE A 63 8.87 -20.61 -0.19
N TYR A 64 9.78 -20.14 -1.04
CA TYR A 64 9.65 -20.24 -2.50
C TYR A 64 10.27 -21.56 -2.96
N GLN A 65 9.41 -22.52 -3.35
CA GLN A 65 9.84 -23.88 -3.69
C GLN A 65 10.27 -23.99 -5.15
N ASP A 66 9.47 -23.44 -6.06
CA ASP A 66 9.70 -23.53 -7.51
C ASP A 66 8.91 -22.44 -8.26
N GLY A 67 9.23 -22.22 -9.53
CA GLY A 67 8.47 -21.34 -10.43
C GLY A 67 9.33 -20.41 -11.29
N ASP A 68 8.69 -19.42 -11.91
CA ASP A 68 9.31 -18.53 -12.90
C ASP A 68 10.38 -17.56 -12.34
N ARG A 69 10.62 -17.56 -11.03
CA ARG A 69 11.70 -16.81 -10.37
C ARG A 69 12.78 -17.75 -9.85
N PRO A 70 13.68 -18.26 -10.73
CA PRO A 70 14.70 -19.23 -10.34
C PRO A 70 15.67 -18.69 -9.28
N ASP A 71 15.86 -17.37 -9.24
CA ASP A 71 16.66 -16.70 -8.24
C ASP A 71 16.07 -16.75 -6.82
N LEU A 72 14.78 -17.10 -6.68
CA LEU A 72 14.10 -17.24 -5.40
C LEU A 72 13.99 -18.69 -4.91
N ILE A 73 14.26 -19.68 -5.75
CA ILE A 73 14.16 -21.10 -5.41
C ILE A 73 14.99 -21.42 -4.17
N GLY A 74 14.35 -22.05 -3.18
CA GLY A 74 14.98 -22.44 -1.92
C GLY A 74 15.14 -21.30 -0.92
N LYS A 75 14.62 -20.09 -1.21
CA LYS A 75 14.70 -18.94 -0.30
C LYS A 75 13.42 -18.76 0.50
N GLN A 76 13.58 -18.22 1.71
CA GLN A 76 12.51 -17.94 2.66
C GLN A 76 12.49 -16.46 3.01
N PHE A 77 11.31 -15.90 3.17
CA PHE A 77 11.14 -14.48 3.44
C PHE A 77 10.08 -14.23 4.50
N LEU A 78 10.35 -13.24 5.34
CA LEU A 78 9.35 -12.58 6.17
C LEU A 78 9.02 -11.23 5.54
N VAL A 79 7.74 -10.89 5.57
CA VAL A 79 7.17 -9.69 4.95
C VAL A 79 6.28 -8.97 5.95
N GLY A 80 6.16 -7.65 5.81
CA GLY A 80 5.26 -6.85 6.64
C GLY A 80 5.78 -6.69 8.06
N SER A 81 4.88 -6.77 9.04
CA SER A 81 5.26 -6.67 10.46
C SER A 81 6.21 -7.78 10.92
N LEU A 82 6.16 -8.98 10.32
CA LEU A 82 7.09 -10.05 10.65
C LEU A 82 8.54 -9.68 10.30
N ALA A 83 8.76 -8.96 9.20
CA ALA A 83 10.09 -8.47 8.84
C ALA A 83 10.61 -7.46 9.86
N ASP A 84 9.74 -6.57 10.33
CA ASP A 84 10.06 -5.58 11.36
C ASP A 84 10.38 -6.22 12.70
N TRP A 85 9.63 -7.25 13.11
CA TRP A 85 9.87 -7.96 14.36
C TRP A 85 11.19 -8.73 14.35
N LYS A 86 11.48 -9.43 13.24
CA LYS A 86 12.71 -10.22 13.12
C LYS A 86 13.95 -9.35 12.98
N ALA A 87 13.86 -8.25 12.24
CA ALA A 87 15.00 -7.43 11.85
C ALA A 87 14.68 -5.93 11.91
N PRO A 88 14.37 -5.35 13.08
CA PRO A 88 13.80 -3.99 13.21
C PRO A 88 14.66 -2.87 12.62
N SER A 89 15.96 -3.08 12.45
CA SER A 89 16.89 -2.10 11.89
C SER A 89 17.52 -2.49 10.55
N THR A 90 17.39 -3.76 10.13
CA THR A 90 18.12 -4.31 8.97
C THR A 90 17.22 -4.92 7.89
N HIS A 91 15.89 -4.91 8.09
CA HIS A 91 14.95 -5.26 7.04
C HIS A 91 14.99 -4.23 5.89
N VAL A 92 14.66 -4.70 4.68
CA VAL A 92 14.46 -3.84 3.53
C VAL A 92 13.14 -3.10 3.68
N LYS A 93 13.16 -1.77 3.56
CA LYS A 93 11.94 -0.95 3.42
C LYS A 93 11.84 -0.47 1.99
N LEU A 94 10.70 -0.69 1.34
CA LEU A 94 10.50 -0.25 -0.05
C LEU A 94 10.48 1.28 -0.20
N SER A 95 10.41 2.01 0.91
CA SER A 95 10.56 3.47 0.95
C SER A 95 12.00 3.95 0.80
N ASP A 96 13.00 3.09 0.99
CA ASP A 96 14.40 3.49 1.03
C ASP A 96 14.98 3.74 -0.38
N ASP A 97 14.43 3.07 -1.41
CA ASP A 97 14.82 3.25 -2.82
C ASP A 97 13.61 2.94 -3.75
N PRO A 98 13.26 3.84 -4.70
CA PRO A 98 12.20 3.61 -5.68
C PRO A 98 12.27 2.29 -6.47
N LEU A 99 13.47 1.75 -6.70
CA LEU A 99 13.69 0.48 -7.41
C LEU A 99 13.16 -0.72 -6.64
N LEU A 100 13.13 -0.64 -5.31
CA LEU A 100 12.75 -1.75 -4.43
C LEU A 100 11.29 -2.15 -4.59
N LYS A 101 10.42 -1.22 -5.00
CA LYS A 101 9.01 -1.53 -5.35
C LYS A 101 8.94 -2.57 -6.46
N THR A 102 9.83 -2.47 -7.45
CA THR A 102 9.88 -3.41 -8.57
C THR A 102 10.55 -4.72 -8.15
N GLU A 103 11.69 -4.63 -7.44
CA GLU A 103 12.45 -5.78 -6.94
C GLU A 103 11.62 -6.71 -6.04
N TYR A 104 10.95 -6.12 -5.06
CA TYR A 104 10.24 -6.85 -4.00
C TYR A 104 8.72 -6.92 -4.20
N SER A 105 8.23 -6.60 -5.40
CA SER A 105 6.81 -6.68 -5.77
C SER A 105 6.22 -8.08 -5.53
N LEU A 106 6.85 -9.12 -6.08
CA LEU A 106 6.41 -10.51 -5.87
C LEU A 106 6.48 -10.91 -4.39
N HIS A 107 7.58 -10.57 -3.71
CA HIS A 107 7.76 -10.89 -2.30
C HIS A 107 6.63 -10.33 -1.45
N THR A 108 6.28 -9.08 -1.68
CA THR A 108 5.22 -8.43 -0.91
C THR A 108 3.83 -8.94 -1.25
N LEU A 109 3.56 -9.28 -2.52
CA LEU A 109 2.33 -9.94 -2.92
C LEU A 109 2.18 -11.30 -2.21
N LEU A 110 3.21 -12.16 -2.29
CA LEU A 110 3.21 -13.47 -1.64
C LEU A 110 3.09 -13.36 -0.11
N GLY A 111 3.80 -12.40 0.49
CA GLY A 111 3.66 -12.11 1.92
C GLY A 111 2.25 -11.68 2.31
N GLY A 112 1.55 -10.95 1.45
CA GLY A 112 0.15 -10.60 1.69
C GLY A 112 -0.80 -11.78 1.48
N LEU A 113 -0.55 -12.67 0.52
CA LEU A 113 -1.33 -13.91 0.39
C LEU A 113 -1.15 -14.82 1.61
N ALA A 114 0.02 -14.82 2.24
CA ALA A 114 0.28 -15.60 3.45
C ALA A 114 -0.60 -15.19 4.65
N THR A 115 -1.17 -13.98 4.65
CA THR A 115 -2.11 -13.51 5.70
C THR A 115 -3.55 -13.94 5.44
N LEU A 116 -3.84 -14.55 4.28
CA LEU A 116 -5.16 -15.06 3.92
C LEU A 116 -5.30 -16.54 4.29
N PRO A 117 -6.53 -17.07 4.38
CA PRO A 117 -6.75 -18.51 4.51
C PRO A 117 -6.03 -19.30 3.41
N TYR A 118 -5.47 -20.45 3.78
CA TYR A 118 -4.78 -21.32 2.84
C TYR A 118 -5.67 -21.70 1.66
N ARG A 119 -5.08 -21.68 0.47
CA ARG A 119 -5.66 -22.24 -0.76
C ARG A 119 -4.60 -23.04 -1.48
N HIS A 120 -4.99 -24.16 -2.08
CA HIS A 120 -4.07 -24.95 -2.89
C HIS A 120 -3.66 -24.20 -4.18
N GLU A 121 -4.55 -23.38 -4.74
CA GLU A 121 -4.28 -22.65 -5.96
C GLU A 121 -4.83 -21.22 -5.88
N TRP A 122 -4.05 -20.27 -6.41
CA TRP A 122 -4.40 -18.86 -6.53
C TRP A 122 -4.23 -18.44 -7.99
N ASN A 123 -5.32 -18.24 -8.74
CA ASN A 123 -5.24 -17.71 -10.10
C ASN A 123 -5.68 -16.26 -10.12
N LEU A 124 -4.71 -15.35 -10.13
CA LEU A 124 -4.95 -13.90 -10.03
C LEU A 124 -4.79 -13.22 -11.39
N TYR A 125 -5.82 -12.47 -11.79
CA TYR A 125 -5.77 -11.54 -12.91
C TYR A 125 -5.52 -10.14 -12.38
N LEU A 126 -4.29 -9.66 -12.54
CA LEU A 126 -3.77 -8.50 -11.83
C LEU A 126 -3.91 -7.22 -12.66
N VAL A 127 -4.28 -6.15 -11.96
CA VAL A 127 -3.98 -4.77 -12.36
C VAL A 127 -3.13 -4.14 -11.25
N LEU A 128 -1.95 -3.68 -11.62
CA LEU A 128 -0.96 -3.13 -10.68
C LEU A 128 -0.84 -1.63 -10.88
N SER A 129 -0.50 -0.88 -9.83
CA SER A 129 0.00 0.49 -9.98
C SER A 129 1.40 0.70 -9.44
N ILE A 130 2.16 1.55 -10.12
CA ILE A 130 3.50 1.97 -9.72
C ILE A 130 3.71 3.47 -10.02
N HIS A 131 4.56 4.12 -9.24
CA HIS A 131 4.82 5.56 -9.34
C HIS A 131 5.32 6.04 -10.71
N ASN A 132 6.09 5.22 -11.44
CA ASN A 132 6.57 5.54 -12.79
C ASN A 132 6.50 4.31 -13.73
N PRO A 133 5.32 4.06 -14.35
CA PRO A 133 5.16 2.89 -15.22
C PRO A 133 6.04 2.97 -16.48
N LYS A 134 6.37 4.17 -16.97
CA LYS A 134 7.22 4.31 -18.17
C LYS A 134 8.60 3.68 -17.97
N LEU A 135 9.13 3.76 -16.74
CA LEU A 135 10.45 3.23 -16.41
C LEU A 135 10.38 1.80 -15.89
N PHE A 136 9.37 1.46 -15.10
CA PHE A 136 9.37 0.21 -14.31
C PHE A 136 8.43 -0.88 -14.80
N LYS A 137 7.57 -0.62 -15.80
CA LYS A 137 6.54 -1.59 -16.22
C LYS A 137 7.12 -2.93 -16.62
N ASP A 138 8.12 -2.96 -17.51
CA ASP A 138 8.63 -4.22 -18.06
C ASP A 138 9.42 -5.02 -17.00
N ALA A 139 10.22 -4.32 -16.19
CA ALA A 139 10.94 -4.91 -15.08
C ALA A 139 9.97 -5.47 -14.02
N LEU A 140 8.88 -4.76 -13.70
CA LEU A 140 7.84 -5.23 -12.79
C LEU A 140 7.13 -6.46 -13.37
N LEU A 141 6.73 -6.40 -14.64
CA LEU A 141 6.05 -7.49 -15.33
C LEU A 141 6.88 -8.79 -15.29
N GLY A 142 8.16 -8.70 -15.64
CA GLY A 142 9.07 -9.85 -15.66
C GLY A 142 9.42 -10.40 -14.28
N LYS A 143 9.22 -9.63 -13.20
CA LYS A 143 9.49 -10.07 -11.82
C LYS A 143 8.31 -10.70 -11.11
N ILE A 144 7.08 -10.36 -11.53
CA ILE A 144 5.85 -10.73 -10.82
C ILE A 144 4.96 -11.69 -11.59
N SER A 145 5.01 -11.71 -12.93
CA SER A 145 4.12 -12.59 -13.70
C SER A 145 4.64 -14.02 -13.70
N GLY A 146 3.73 -14.98 -13.81
CA GLY A 146 4.10 -16.39 -13.93
C GLY A 146 3.41 -17.29 -12.92
N SER A 147 3.93 -18.50 -12.80
CA SER A 147 3.51 -19.55 -11.88
C SER A 147 4.57 -19.72 -10.79
N HIS A 148 4.12 -19.78 -9.54
CA HIS A 148 4.98 -19.83 -8.37
C HIS A 148 4.46 -20.86 -7.37
N LEU A 149 5.28 -21.86 -7.04
CA LEU A 149 4.97 -22.86 -6.02
C LEU A 149 5.56 -22.41 -4.69
N VAL A 150 4.69 -22.14 -3.71
CA VAL A 150 5.07 -21.43 -2.47
C VAL A 150 4.43 -22.07 -1.25
N ALA A 151 5.20 -22.37 -0.21
CA ALA A 151 4.66 -22.78 1.08
C ALA A 151 4.52 -21.57 2.01
N PHE A 152 3.29 -21.28 2.43
CA PHE A 152 2.99 -20.15 3.32
C PHE A 152 3.03 -20.56 4.79
N ASN A 153 3.44 -19.63 5.65
CA ASN A 153 3.52 -19.74 7.12
C ASN A 153 4.43 -20.84 7.71
N SER A 154 4.91 -21.81 6.92
CA SER A 154 5.99 -22.75 7.28
C SER A 154 6.53 -23.45 6.02
N LYS A 155 7.84 -23.73 5.95
CA LYS A 155 8.43 -24.50 4.83
C LYS A 155 7.89 -25.92 4.69
N ASN A 156 7.34 -26.44 5.79
CA ASN A 156 6.78 -27.79 5.88
C ASN A 156 5.27 -27.83 5.55
N ASN A 157 4.64 -26.68 5.35
CA ASN A 157 3.24 -26.63 4.95
C ASN A 157 3.06 -27.11 3.51
N GLN A 158 1.85 -27.57 3.20
CA GLN A 158 1.45 -27.86 1.83
C GLN A 158 1.63 -26.60 0.97
N PRO A 159 2.31 -26.71 -0.19
CA PRO A 159 2.51 -25.55 -1.04
C PRO A 159 1.23 -25.16 -1.78
N SER A 160 1.12 -23.87 -2.06
CA SER A 160 0.12 -23.27 -2.93
C SER A 160 0.74 -22.99 -4.31
N LEU A 161 0.01 -23.30 -5.37
CA LEU A 161 0.32 -22.85 -6.72
C LEU A 161 -0.26 -21.45 -6.94
N VAL A 162 0.59 -20.45 -7.14
CA VAL A 162 0.18 -19.06 -7.34
C VAL A 162 0.45 -18.67 -8.79
N ASN A 163 -0.62 -18.57 -9.58
CA ASN A 163 -0.58 -18.13 -10.97
C ASN A 163 -0.96 -16.65 -11.07
N LEU A 164 -0.03 -15.82 -11.52
CA LEU A 164 -0.15 -14.38 -11.61
C LEU A 164 -0.16 -13.93 -13.07
N ASN A 165 -1.32 -13.51 -13.55
CA ASN A 165 -1.50 -12.93 -14.88
C ASN A 165 -1.63 -11.41 -14.77
N VAL A 166 -0.58 -10.67 -15.09
CA VAL A 166 -0.60 -9.20 -15.09
C VAL A 166 -1.23 -8.67 -16.37
N SER A 167 -2.46 -8.19 -16.25
CA SER A 167 -3.24 -7.69 -17.37
C SER A 167 -2.95 -6.23 -17.75
N LEU A 168 -2.51 -5.44 -16.76
CA LEU A 168 -2.27 -4.00 -16.90
C LEU A 168 -1.42 -3.48 -15.74
N ILE A 169 -0.50 -2.55 -16.05
CA ILE A 169 0.24 -1.76 -15.07
C ILE A 169 -0.06 -0.29 -15.37
N VAL A 170 -0.57 0.44 -14.38
CA VAL A 170 -1.00 1.85 -14.51
C VAL A 170 -0.23 2.78 -13.57
N PRO A 171 -0.26 4.11 -13.79
CA PRO A 171 0.26 5.05 -12.81
C PRO A 171 -0.51 4.98 -11.49
N GLU A 172 0.18 5.17 -10.37
CA GLU A 172 -0.46 5.46 -9.07
C GLU A 172 -1.47 6.61 -9.23
N GLY A 173 -2.66 6.42 -8.66
CA GLY A 173 -3.82 7.33 -8.76
C GLY A 173 -4.85 6.94 -9.82
N ALA A 174 -4.50 6.09 -10.80
CA ALA A 174 -5.46 5.65 -11.83
C ALA A 174 -6.60 4.80 -11.24
N GLY A 175 -6.28 3.93 -10.28
CA GLY A 175 -7.30 3.21 -9.51
C GLY A 175 -8.17 4.17 -8.71
N SER A 176 -7.56 5.12 -8.00
CA SER A 176 -8.30 6.09 -7.18
C SER A 176 -9.29 6.91 -8.00
N TYR A 177 -8.93 7.32 -9.22
CA TYR A 177 -9.86 7.97 -10.15
C TYR A 177 -11.06 7.06 -10.46
N SER A 178 -10.79 5.80 -10.84
CA SER A 178 -11.85 4.81 -11.12
C SER A 178 -12.74 4.57 -9.91
N TYR A 179 -12.20 4.60 -8.69
CA TYR A 179 -12.96 4.49 -7.45
C TYR A 179 -13.87 5.71 -7.22
N CYS A 180 -13.34 6.93 -7.41
CA CYS A 180 -14.08 8.18 -7.20
C CYS A 180 -15.24 8.35 -8.20
N VAL A 181 -15.03 8.02 -9.48
CA VAL A 181 -16.09 8.04 -10.51
C VAL A 181 -17.17 6.99 -10.24
N ALA A 182 -16.80 5.92 -9.56
CA ALA A 182 -17.69 4.82 -9.22
C ALA A 182 -18.46 5.01 -7.91
N ALA A 183 -18.08 5.99 -7.10
CA ALA A 183 -18.63 6.20 -5.76
C ALA A 183 -20.16 6.39 -5.80
N LYS A 184 -20.82 5.96 -4.71
CA LYS A 184 -22.27 6.01 -4.53
C LYS A 184 -22.62 6.68 -3.20
N PRO A 185 -23.77 7.38 -3.09
CA PRO A 185 -24.82 7.54 -4.10
C PRO A 185 -24.41 8.43 -5.27
N GLU A 186 -23.53 9.39 -5.05
CA GLU A 186 -22.99 10.31 -6.05
C GLU A 186 -21.49 10.11 -6.25
N PRO A 187 -20.97 10.29 -7.48
CA PRO A 187 -19.54 10.20 -7.75
C PRO A 187 -18.79 11.37 -7.12
N LEU A 188 -17.57 11.12 -6.62
CA LEU A 188 -16.69 12.17 -6.10
C LEU A 188 -15.96 12.95 -7.22
N ILE A 189 -15.93 12.36 -8.42
CA ILE A 189 -15.40 12.98 -9.64
C ILE A 189 -16.45 12.83 -10.75
N ASP A 190 -16.84 13.95 -11.36
CA ASP A 190 -17.60 13.91 -12.62
C ASP A 190 -16.68 13.49 -13.77
N ARG A 191 -16.97 12.34 -14.39
CA ARG A 191 -16.22 11.82 -15.53
C ARG A 191 -16.29 12.71 -16.77
N THR A 192 -17.26 13.60 -16.88
CA THR A 192 -17.46 14.48 -18.04
C THR A 192 -16.67 15.78 -17.96
N ALA A 193 -16.04 16.04 -16.81
CA ALA A 193 -15.32 17.25 -16.53
C ALA A 193 -13.84 16.98 -16.20
N GLN A 194 -13.06 18.05 -16.17
CA GLN A 194 -11.69 17.99 -15.67
C GLN A 194 -11.71 17.86 -14.14
N ALA A 195 -10.84 16.99 -13.62
CA ALA A 195 -10.67 16.78 -12.20
C ALA A 195 -9.21 16.91 -11.79
N ILE A 196 -8.98 17.42 -10.59
CA ILE A 196 -7.68 17.48 -9.94
C ILE A 196 -7.73 16.57 -8.73
N ALA A 197 -6.66 15.79 -8.56
CA ALA A 197 -6.46 15.00 -7.37
C ALA A 197 -5.07 15.18 -6.79
N THR A 198 -4.96 15.03 -5.47
CA THR A 198 -3.68 14.96 -4.78
C THR A 198 -3.58 13.66 -3.99
N ASP A 199 -2.59 12.83 -4.32
CA ASP A 199 -2.25 11.62 -3.55
C ASP A 199 -1.27 11.96 -2.43
N PHE A 200 -1.65 11.72 -1.18
CA PHE A 200 -0.77 11.84 -0.02
C PHE A 200 -0.27 10.46 0.42
N GLY A 201 0.86 10.05 -0.17
CA GLY A 201 1.51 8.77 0.10
C GLY A 201 2.48 8.80 1.29
N THR A 202 3.16 7.66 1.52
CA THR A 202 4.20 7.55 2.55
C THR A 202 5.41 8.42 2.23
N SER A 203 5.95 8.28 1.02
CA SER A 203 7.19 8.96 0.61
C SER A 203 6.97 10.09 -0.38
N THR A 204 5.76 10.23 -0.93
CA THR A 204 5.48 11.15 -2.04
C THR A 204 4.17 11.89 -1.85
N VAL A 205 4.08 13.08 -2.42
CA VAL A 205 2.81 13.76 -2.71
C VAL A 205 2.67 13.87 -4.22
N ILE A 206 1.52 13.47 -4.78
CA ILE A 206 1.35 13.35 -6.23
C ILE A 206 0.12 14.14 -6.68
N PRO A 207 0.25 15.43 -7.02
CA PRO A 207 -0.77 16.13 -7.78
C PRO A 207 -0.95 15.50 -9.18
N THR A 208 -2.19 15.27 -9.56
CA THR A 208 -2.58 14.71 -10.86
C THR A 208 -3.79 15.45 -11.41
N VAL A 209 -3.75 15.78 -12.70
CA VAL A 209 -4.86 16.37 -13.45
C VAL A 209 -5.39 15.34 -14.45
N PHE A 210 -6.70 15.13 -14.39
CA PHE A 210 -7.45 14.23 -15.25
C PHE A 210 -8.33 15.05 -16.19
N ALA A 211 -8.18 14.84 -17.50
CA ALA A 211 -9.13 15.34 -18.49
C ALA A 211 -10.50 14.64 -18.34
N PRO A 212 -11.56 15.20 -18.96
CA PRO A 212 -12.79 14.46 -19.20
C PRO A 212 -12.52 13.05 -19.74
N GLY A 213 -13.18 12.06 -19.18
CA GLY A 213 -12.97 10.64 -19.49
C GLY A 213 -11.82 9.96 -18.72
N GLY A 214 -11.06 10.72 -17.91
CA GLY A 214 -10.08 10.16 -16.98
C GLY A 214 -8.66 9.99 -17.51
N ALA A 215 -8.34 10.56 -18.67
CA ALA A 215 -6.97 10.58 -19.17
C ALA A 215 -6.10 11.51 -18.29
N ILE A 216 -4.94 11.03 -17.85
CA ILE A 216 -3.98 11.85 -17.10
C ILE A 216 -3.30 12.80 -18.08
N ILE A 217 -3.50 14.11 -17.90
CA ILE A 217 -2.91 15.17 -18.73
C ILE A 217 -1.75 15.89 -18.05
N HIS A 218 -1.71 15.87 -16.73
CA HIS A 218 -0.58 16.33 -15.94
C HIS A 218 -0.44 15.45 -14.70
N ARG A 219 0.81 15.15 -14.32
CA ARG A 219 1.13 14.37 -13.13
C ARG A 219 2.55 14.67 -12.71
N GLN A 220 2.73 15.10 -11.48
CA GLN A 220 4.04 15.35 -10.91
C GLN A 220 4.22 14.54 -9.63
N VAL A 221 5.28 13.74 -9.56
CA VAL A 221 5.69 13.11 -8.30
C VAL A 221 6.55 14.13 -7.58
N LEU A 222 6.06 14.68 -6.48
CA LEU A 222 6.86 15.58 -5.66
C LEU A 222 7.81 14.77 -4.78
N GLU A 223 9.10 15.06 -4.90
CA GLU A 223 10.16 14.50 -4.04
C GLU A 223 10.22 15.20 -2.66
N VAL A 224 9.22 16.03 -2.35
CA VAL A 224 9.00 16.46 -0.97
C VAL A 224 8.31 15.32 -0.24
N GLY A 225 8.97 14.77 0.77
CA GLY A 225 8.56 13.53 1.42
C GLY A 225 7.11 13.57 1.90
N GLY A 226 6.46 12.41 1.86
CA GLY A 226 5.04 12.27 2.19
C GLY A 226 4.79 12.28 3.70
N CYS A 227 3.97 11.35 4.18
CA CYS A 227 3.70 11.19 5.61
C CYS A 227 4.96 10.86 6.42
N VAL A 228 5.98 10.25 5.81
CA VAL A 228 7.24 9.91 6.49
C VAL A 228 7.97 11.14 7.05
N ASP A 229 7.83 12.30 6.41
CA ASP A 229 8.44 13.54 6.88
C ASP A 229 7.77 14.03 8.16
N LEU A 230 6.43 13.98 8.23
CA LEU A 230 5.69 14.31 9.46
C LEU A 230 6.10 13.37 10.60
N LEU A 231 6.17 12.06 10.32
CA LEU A 231 6.59 11.09 11.31
C LEU A 231 8.03 11.34 11.79
N SER A 232 8.92 11.75 10.87
CA SER A 232 10.31 12.09 11.20
C SER A 232 10.40 13.35 12.05
N GLN A 233 9.60 14.38 11.76
CA GLN A 233 9.51 15.59 12.59
C GLN A 233 9.07 15.27 14.02
N ILE A 234 8.03 14.46 14.18
CA ILE A 234 7.56 13.98 15.50
C ILE A 234 8.65 13.16 16.19
N ALA A 235 9.33 12.27 15.46
CA ALA A 235 10.40 11.43 16.01
C ALA A 235 11.62 12.23 16.49
N SER A 236 11.89 13.36 15.84
CA SER A 236 12.98 14.28 16.18
C SER A 236 12.59 15.35 17.21
N ASP A 237 11.34 15.34 17.69
CA ASP A 237 10.86 16.37 18.60
C ASP A 237 11.65 16.36 19.93
N PRO A 238 12.17 17.51 20.40
CA PRO A 238 12.99 17.56 21.60
C PRO A 238 12.30 16.98 22.84
N GLU A 239 10.98 17.18 22.98
CA GLU A 239 10.23 16.69 24.13
C GLU A 239 10.18 15.16 24.13
N LEU A 240 9.94 14.55 22.97
CA LEU A 240 9.92 13.10 22.83
C LEU A 240 11.32 12.49 23.04
N ILE A 241 12.37 13.11 22.49
CA ILE A 241 13.76 12.66 22.70
C ILE A 241 14.11 12.72 24.18
N GLN A 242 13.77 13.82 24.86
CA GLN A 242 14.01 14.00 26.29
C GLN A 242 13.26 12.95 27.12
N PHE A 243 11.99 12.70 26.82
CA PHE A 243 11.20 11.66 27.47
C PHE A 243 11.84 10.27 27.31
N LEU A 244 12.38 9.96 26.13
CA LEU A 244 13.00 8.67 25.87
C LEU A 244 14.32 8.47 26.63
N GLY A 245 15.03 9.55 26.94
CA GLY A 245 16.31 9.52 27.67
C GLY A 245 17.45 8.83 26.91
N THR A 246 17.28 8.56 25.62
CA THR A 246 18.27 7.81 24.82
C THR A 246 19.25 8.72 24.06
N GLY A 247 18.95 10.01 23.94
CA GLY A 247 19.67 10.94 23.06
C GLY A 247 19.51 10.64 21.57
N LYS A 248 18.62 9.71 21.19
CA LYS A 248 18.34 9.32 19.80
C LYS A 248 16.92 9.68 19.43
N VAL A 249 16.68 9.84 18.13
CA VAL A 249 15.33 10.03 17.58
C VAL A 249 14.43 8.85 17.93
N ALA A 250 13.14 9.13 18.10
CA ALA A 250 12.15 8.13 18.40
C ALA A 250 11.92 7.16 17.21
N ASN A 251 11.34 6.01 17.49
CA ASN A 251 10.98 5.04 16.47
C ASN A 251 9.71 5.49 15.74
N ILE A 252 9.86 5.79 14.44
CA ILE A 252 8.79 6.22 13.53
C ILE A 252 7.62 5.22 13.48
N GLU A 253 7.90 3.91 13.59
CA GLU A 253 6.87 2.86 13.52
C GLU A 253 5.95 2.92 14.71
N ILE A 254 6.51 3.16 15.90
CA ILE A 254 5.75 3.30 17.14
C ILE A 254 4.86 4.55 17.06
N ILE A 255 5.39 5.65 16.53
CA ILE A 255 4.62 6.89 16.29
C ILE A 255 3.48 6.62 15.32
N ARG A 256 3.75 6.00 14.16
CA ARG A 256 2.72 5.69 13.17
C ARG A 256 1.60 4.83 13.78
N GLN A 257 1.93 3.78 14.52
CA GLN A 257 0.94 2.94 15.19
C GLN A 257 0.07 3.73 16.17
N GLY A 258 0.67 4.66 16.93
CA GLY A 258 -0.09 5.54 17.83
C GLY A 258 -1.07 6.44 17.08
N ILE A 259 -0.69 6.95 15.91
CA ILE A 259 -1.55 7.79 15.04
C ILE A 259 -2.66 6.94 14.43
N GLU A 260 -2.33 5.79 13.84
CA GLU A 260 -3.29 4.86 13.19
C GLU A 260 -4.34 4.34 14.18
N ARG A 261 -3.96 4.12 15.45
CA ARG A 261 -4.89 3.75 16.53
C ARG A 261 -5.70 4.93 17.08
N GLY A 262 -5.35 6.16 16.70
CA GLY A 262 -5.98 7.39 17.19
C GLY A 262 -5.70 7.73 18.66
N ASN A 263 -4.88 6.94 19.35
CA ASN A 263 -4.59 7.11 20.78
C ASN A 263 -3.32 7.93 21.04
N PHE A 264 -2.43 8.06 20.05
CA PHE A 264 -1.16 8.81 20.13
C PHE A 264 -0.24 8.36 21.28
N GLN A 265 -0.35 7.10 21.69
CA GLN A 265 0.54 6.53 22.71
C GLN A 265 1.85 6.06 22.06
N TYR A 266 2.98 6.43 22.65
CA TYR A 266 4.28 5.95 22.20
C TYR A 266 4.55 4.53 22.74
N GLY A 267 4.04 3.54 22.01
CA GLY A 267 4.24 2.12 22.33
C GLY A 267 3.51 1.75 23.61
N THR A 268 4.21 1.07 24.52
CA THR A 268 3.71 0.73 25.87
C THR A 268 4.14 1.74 26.93
N ARG A 269 4.84 2.82 26.53
CA ARG A 269 5.27 3.86 27.47
C ARG A 269 4.11 4.81 27.78
N ASN A 270 4.10 5.34 28.99
CA ASN A 270 3.09 6.32 29.42
C ASN A 270 3.40 7.73 28.89
N PHE A 271 3.48 7.87 27.56
CA PHE A 271 3.69 9.16 26.89
C PHE A 271 2.77 9.30 25.69
N ASN A 272 1.94 10.33 25.75
CA ASN A 272 1.02 10.68 24.68
C ASN A 272 1.60 11.83 23.87
N PHE A 273 1.83 11.64 22.57
CA PHE A 273 2.46 12.64 21.71
C PHE A 273 1.44 13.45 20.88
N ARG A 274 0.15 13.46 21.25
CA ARG A 274 -0.90 14.15 20.47
C ARG A 274 -0.61 15.63 20.25
N HIS A 275 -0.07 16.33 21.25
CA HIS A 275 0.28 17.75 21.13
C HIS A 275 1.45 17.98 20.17
N ILE A 276 2.48 17.12 20.22
CA ILE A 276 3.59 17.12 19.25
C ILE A 276 3.07 16.89 17.84
N TYR A 277 2.20 15.90 17.65
CA TYR A 277 1.54 15.65 16.37
C TYR A 277 0.79 16.89 15.86
N ALA A 278 -0.05 17.51 16.71
CA ALA A 278 -0.82 18.69 16.32
C ALA A 278 0.08 19.89 15.95
N HIS A 279 1.22 20.04 16.64
CA HIS A 279 2.22 21.07 16.37
C HIS A 279 2.83 20.91 14.97
N HIS A 280 3.22 19.68 14.59
CA HIS A 280 3.88 19.42 13.29
C HIS A 280 2.92 19.23 12.12
N LEU A 281 1.69 18.76 12.36
CA LEU A 281 0.72 18.43 11.30
C LEU A 281 0.39 19.63 10.41
N THR A 282 0.06 20.77 11.00
CA THR A 282 -0.44 21.93 10.25
C THR A 282 0.65 22.54 9.36
N PRO A 283 1.88 22.79 9.86
CA PRO A 283 2.99 23.23 9.01
C PRO A 283 3.27 22.25 7.86
N TRP A 284 3.37 20.95 8.15
CA TRP A 284 3.62 19.93 7.13
C TRP A 284 2.55 19.95 6.04
N LEU A 285 1.27 19.87 6.40
CA LEU A 285 0.20 19.79 5.42
C LEU A 285 0.08 21.07 4.58
N LYS A 286 0.25 22.24 5.20
CA LYS A 286 0.25 23.53 4.47
C LYS A 286 1.37 23.59 3.44
N ASP A 287 2.57 23.14 3.78
CA ASP A 287 3.69 23.14 2.84
C ASP A 287 3.44 22.16 1.68
N ARG A 288 2.97 20.94 1.96
CA ARG A 288 2.63 19.96 0.93
C ARG A 288 1.52 20.44 0.00
N LEU A 289 0.49 21.07 0.53
CA LEU A 289 -0.59 21.67 -0.28
C LEU A 289 -0.09 22.84 -1.13
N ARG A 290 0.74 23.73 -0.56
CA ARG A 290 1.34 24.85 -1.31
C ARG A 290 2.13 24.35 -2.51
N LEU A 291 2.95 23.31 -2.33
CA LEU A 291 3.73 22.70 -3.41
C LEU A 291 2.84 22.03 -4.44
N ALA A 292 1.88 21.20 -4.01
CA ALA A 292 0.94 20.56 -4.92
C ALA A 292 0.15 21.59 -5.75
N PHE A 293 -0.35 22.66 -5.12
CA PHE A 293 -1.10 23.73 -5.79
C PHE A 293 -0.29 24.52 -6.80
N LYS A 294 1.02 24.67 -6.55
CA LYS A 294 1.91 25.31 -7.52
C LYS A 294 1.98 24.50 -8.81
N GLU A 295 2.14 23.18 -8.71
CA GLU A 295 2.24 22.28 -9.88
C GLU A 295 0.97 22.27 -10.74
N ILE A 296 -0.20 22.33 -10.12
CA ILE A 296 -1.49 22.24 -10.83
C ILE A 296 -2.10 23.60 -11.18
N SER A 297 -1.37 24.70 -10.94
CA SER A 297 -1.94 26.05 -10.93
C SER A 297 -2.71 26.40 -12.21
N GLU A 298 -2.23 25.95 -13.37
CA GLU A 298 -2.83 26.19 -14.70
C GLU A 298 -4.23 25.56 -14.89
N TRP A 299 -4.57 24.54 -14.11
CA TRP A 299 -5.81 23.77 -14.27
C TRP A 299 -6.86 24.08 -13.20
N ARG A 300 -6.51 24.86 -12.18
CA ARG A 300 -7.37 25.05 -10.99
C ARG A 300 -8.69 25.73 -11.30
N ASP A 301 -8.69 26.70 -12.21
CA ASP A 301 -9.88 27.51 -12.51
C ASP A 301 -10.92 26.76 -13.35
N VAL A 302 -10.52 25.66 -14.01
CA VAL A 302 -11.37 24.87 -14.91
C VAL A 302 -11.76 23.51 -14.35
N ALA A 303 -11.09 23.03 -13.30
CA ALA A 303 -11.39 21.76 -12.67
C ALA A 303 -12.71 21.83 -11.88
N GLN A 304 -13.62 20.90 -12.14
CA GLN A 304 -14.92 20.83 -11.45
C GLN A 304 -14.86 19.99 -10.17
N SER A 305 -13.84 19.17 -10.02
CA SER A 305 -13.63 18.35 -8.82
C SER A 305 -12.20 18.49 -8.36
N PHE A 306 -12.04 18.75 -7.06
CA PHE A 306 -10.76 18.68 -6.39
C PHE A 306 -10.86 17.65 -5.26
N VAL A 307 -10.20 16.51 -5.42
CA VAL A 307 -10.20 15.43 -4.43
C VAL A 307 -8.80 15.17 -3.87
N ALA A 308 -8.73 14.50 -2.72
CA ALA A 308 -7.48 13.98 -2.18
C ALA A 308 -7.65 12.56 -1.67
N TRP A 309 -6.65 11.72 -1.91
CA TRP A 309 -6.61 10.32 -1.47
C TRP A 309 -5.22 9.95 -0.95
N GLY A 310 -5.01 8.67 -0.63
CA GLY A 310 -3.79 8.17 -0.02
C GLY A 310 -3.89 8.08 1.50
N GLY A 311 -2.91 7.42 2.12
CA GLY A 311 -2.90 7.20 3.57
C GLY A 311 -2.82 8.49 4.39
N GLY A 312 -2.21 9.54 3.84
CA GLY A 312 -2.10 10.83 4.52
C GLY A 312 -3.44 11.53 4.74
N VAL A 313 -4.43 11.27 3.87
CA VAL A 313 -5.78 11.86 4.00
C VAL A 313 -6.53 11.28 5.19
N GLU A 314 -6.22 10.06 5.60
CA GLU A 314 -6.86 9.38 6.73
C GLU A 314 -6.25 9.77 8.09
N MET A 315 -5.18 10.57 8.11
CA MET A 315 -4.57 10.98 9.38
C MET A 315 -5.49 11.91 10.17
N PRO A 316 -5.53 11.79 11.52
CA PRO A 316 -6.43 12.58 12.35
C PRO A 316 -6.29 14.09 12.13
N GLY A 317 -7.38 14.75 11.75
CA GLY A 317 -7.43 16.20 11.52
C GLY A 317 -7.14 16.65 10.07
N VAL A 318 -6.60 15.78 9.20
CA VAL A 318 -6.28 16.13 7.81
C VAL A 318 -7.52 16.45 7.00
N SER A 319 -8.58 15.62 7.09
CA SER A 319 -9.82 15.83 6.33
C SER A 319 -10.42 17.22 6.56
N LYS A 320 -10.44 17.72 7.80
CA LYS A 320 -10.96 19.05 8.14
C LYS A 320 -10.12 20.16 7.49
N ILE A 321 -8.80 20.00 7.47
CA ILE A 321 -7.90 20.98 6.85
C ILE A 321 -8.10 20.98 5.34
N LEU A 322 -8.16 19.81 4.69
CA LEU A 322 -8.41 19.68 3.25
C LEU A 322 -9.74 20.32 2.84
N GLN A 323 -10.81 20.04 3.58
CA GLN A 323 -12.13 20.64 3.34
C GLN A 323 -12.10 22.17 3.44
N SER A 324 -11.34 22.73 4.38
CA SER A 324 -11.18 24.20 4.48
C SER A 324 -10.44 24.82 3.29
N GLN A 325 -9.75 24.01 2.49
CA GLN A 325 -9.10 24.40 1.24
C GLN A 325 -9.94 24.08 0.00
N GLY A 326 -11.21 23.64 0.17
CA GLY A 326 -12.09 23.25 -0.93
C GLY A 326 -11.73 21.91 -1.58
N ILE A 327 -10.94 21.06 -0.89
CA ILE A 327 -10.57 19.74 -1.37
C ILE A 327 -11.44 18.69 -0.69
N THR A 328 -12.06 17.81 -1.48
CA THR A 328 -12.86 16.70 -0.98
C THR A 328 -11.97 15.52 -0.59
N PRO A 329 -11.85 15.18 0.71
CA PRO A 329 -11.12 13.99 1.12
C PRO A 329 -11.90 12.74 0.72
N VAL A 330 -11.24 11.83 0.02
CA VAL A 330 -11.85 10.56 -0.42
C VAL A 330 -12.06 9.65 0.80
N PRO A 331 -13.27 9.12 1.03
CA PRO A 331 -13.53 8.13 2.06
C PRO A 331 -12.73 6.86 1.80
N GLU A 332 -12.09 6.33 2.85
CA GLU A 332 -11.15 5.21 2.74
C GLU A 332 -10.07 5.47 1.67
N GLY A 333 -9.56 6.72 1.65
CA GLY A 333 -8.60 7.20 0.65
C GLY A 333 -7.35 6.35 0.53
N CYS A 334 -6.95 5.60 1.57
CA CYS A 334 -5.83 4.66 1.48
C CYS A 334 -6.15 3.45 0.60
N TRP A 335 -7.42 3.04 0.51
CA TRP A 335 -7.88 1.88 -0.27
C TRP A 335 -8.35 2.24 -1.68
N ALA A 336 -8.67 3.50 -1.94
CA ALA A 336 -9.25 3.97 -3.19
C ALA A 336 -8.49 3.45 -4.43
N ASN A 337 -7.15 3.46 -4.38
CA ASN A 337 -6.34 2.97 -5.50
C ASN A 337 -6.53 1.46 -5.72
N ALA A 338 -6.28 0.62 -4.71
CA ALA A 338 -6.40 -0.84 -4.83
C ALA A 338 -7.81 -1.29 -5.25
N LEU A 339 -8.86 -0.72 -4.66
CA LEU A 339 -10.25 -1.02 -5.00
C LEU A 339 -10.61 -0.61 -6.43
N GLY A 340 -10.12 0.55 -6.88
CA GLY A 340 -10.29 0.98 -8.25
C GLY A 340 -9.55 0.08 -9.26
N LEU A 341 -8.35 -0.38 -8.93
CA LEU A 341 -7.59 -1.33 -9.76
C LEU A 341 -8.30 -2.68 -9.85
N GLU A 342 -8.90 -3.18 -8.77
CA GLU A 342 -9.69 -4.42 -8.78
C GLU A 342 -10.92 -4.28 -9.69
N ARG A 343 -11.58 -3.12 -9.66
CA ARG A 343 -12.70 -2.82 -10.58
C ARG A 343 -12.25 -2.82 -12.04
N ILE A 344 -11.09 -2.21 -12.34
CA ILE A 344 -10.49 -2.26 -13.68
C ILE A 344 -10.19 -3.70 -14.08
N SER A 345 -9.59 -4.48 -13.17
CA SER A 345 -9.28 -5.90 -13.39
C SER A 345 -10.54 -6.71 -13.71
N THR A 346 -11.60 -6.52 -12.93
CA THR A 346 -12.91 -7.16 -13.14
C THR A 346 -13.47 -6.85 -14.53
N GLY A 347 -13.47 -5.58 -14.92
CA GLY A 347 -13.95 -5.16 -16.24
C GLY A 347 -13.10 -5.68 -17.41
N ARG A 348 -11.79 -5.86 -17.21
CA ARG A 348 -10.89 -6.44 -18.21
C ARG A 348 -11.07 -7.95 -18.33
N LEU A 349 -11.17 -8.66 -17.20
CA LEU A 349 -11.36 -10.10 -17.17
C LEU A 349 -12.67 -10.50 -17.88
N ALA A 350 -13.74 -9.72 -17.69
CA ALA A 350 -15.03 -9.93 -18.35
C ALA A 350 -15.00 -9.80 -19.89
N ARG A 351 -13.93 -9.24 -20.47
CA ARG A 351 -13.74 -9.09 -21.93
C ARG A 351 -12.87 -10.19 -22.55
N VAL A 352 -12.19 -10.97 -21.72
CA VAL A 352 -11.31 -12.07 -22.14
C VAL A 352 -12.06 -13.41 -22.14
N LYS A 353 -13.20 -13.47 -21.43
CA LYS A 353 -14.23 -14.52 -21.55
C LYS A 353 -15.15 -14.18 -22.70
#